data_AF-A0A0M1LYV4-F1
#
_entry.id   AF-A0A0M1LYV4-F1
#
_cell.length_a   1.000
_cell.length_b   1.000
_cell.length_c   1.000
_cell.angle_alpha   90.00
_cell.angle_beta   90.00
_cell.angle_gamma   90.00
#
_symmetry.space_group_name_H-M   'P 1'
#
loop_
_entity.id
_entity.type
_entity.pdbx_description
1 polymer ?
#
loop_
_entity_poly.entity_id
_entity_poly.type
_entity_poly.pdbx_seq_one_letter_code
_entity_poly.pdbx_strand_id
1 'polypeptide(L)'
;MRYIGPFFRMNSLSQKEISNQLFYLSKESVKTIVLNSKCGLLIPIRVSKKSSSTNDISILNDFSPLICIYKKSSPMFIHNKTSHGFDESTFKKEINPSTNALMTLCLLELSDYYSNYDKDNRNIISFEKPFKYIAKQQLKFYSKNLRNNEGVFVDKKNTSDGNSKGFNLIDKSDKFNFCDQSFMMVAYYLYSFYNKSDVDSNDYERFSNEILCVLRDYKESLYDLSFEENLNILLCLNIFCKYSESSIAKDLILDLSDFLINRFMIKDYYVNSLENCCLLGICLMESYKHTNIISFKETSKEINDKLLSLYDNDKNIFIKLTDKKETKYSCLEINLYLLSLMIYAKEDDKISELKPIISNIYRKLYVNNNLLTSWPEAPTLDEVERYKNLSLKSEDMLDETYFRMPNLPSPESNGLAPVFVKNLSYSRKKDCFTVPKVSFDSNKNMFSFLLFIYFLKDDIEKEMGFNKIKTNITDCRTTTDINEDEIINSAELNDIEIENINISTNLNSSVPDSPKLTTDLNKTTSTLDIKSKKSSKDKSSNKKS
;
A
#
# COMPACT_ATOMS: atom_id res chain seq x y z
N MET A 1 29.44 -45.97 -9.96
CA MET A 1 28.62 -45.17 -9.03
C MET A 1 28.95 -43.68 -9.14
N ARG A 2 28.49 -42.99 -10.20
CA ARG A 2 28.68 -41.53 -10.38
C ARG A 2 27.50 -40.95 -11.16
N TYR A 3 26.32 -40.82 -10.56
CA TYR A 3 25.18 -40.05 -11.14
C TYR A 3 24.14 -39.70 -10.06
N ILE A 4 24.56 -39.09 -8.95
CA ILE A 4 23.67 -38.50 -7.91
C ILE A 4 23.91 -36.97 -7.80
N GLY A 5 24.57 -36.38 -8.81
CA GLY A 5 25.08 -35.01 -8.78
C GLY A 5 24.10 -33.85 -9.02
N PRO A 6 23.00 -33.96 -9.81
CA PRO A 6 22.15 -32.80 -10.10
C PRO A 6 20.90 -32.66 -9.20
N PHE A 7 20.44 -33.74 -8.56
CA PHE A 7 19.16 -33.74 -7.82
C PHE A 7 19.27 -33.28 -6.36
N PHE A 8 20.49 -33.13 -5.82
CA PHE A 8 20.74 -32.73 -4.43
C PHE A 8 21.24 -31.29 -4.25
N ARG A 9 21.27 -30.48 -5.32
CA ARG A 9 21.40 -29.02 -5.22
C ARG A 9 20.07 -28.35 -5.60
N MET A 10 18.99 -28.70 -4.91
CA MET A 10 17.85 -27.77 -4.85
C MET A 10 18.31 -26.60 -4.00
N ASN A 11 18.90 -25.57 -4.63
CA ASN A 11 19.29 -24.33 -3.96
C ASN A 11 18.08 -23.85 -3.15
N SER A 12 18.21 -23.85 -1.83
CA SER A 12 17.26 -23.20 -0.93
C SER A 12 17.18 -21.74 -1.38
N LEU A 13 15.99 -21.25 -1.70
CA LEU A 13 15.79 -19.83 -2.00
C LEU A 13 16.34 -19.01 -0.84
N SER A 14 17.14 -18.01 -1.16
CA SER A 14 17.60 -17.04 -0.19
C SER A 14 16.44 -16.19 0.32
N GLN A 15 16.60 -15.66 1.54
CA GLN A 15 15.61 -14.72 2.07
C GLN A 15 15.48 -13.48 1.18
N LYS A 16 16.56 -13.07 0.49
CA LYS A 16 16.53 -11.98 -0.50
C LYS A 16 15.62 -12.31 -1.69
N GLU A 17 15.77 -13.49 -2.30
CA GLU A 17 14.89 -13.91 -3.40
C GLU A 17 13.43 -13.96 -2.95
N ILE A 18 13.16 -14.51 -1.76
CA ILE A 18 11.80 -14.58 -1.21
C ILE A 18 11.23 -13.17 -0.98
N SER A 19 12.01 -12.26 -0.39
CA SER A 19 11.61 -10.86 -0.22
C SER A 19 11.29 -10.18 -1.56
N ASN A 20 12.14 -10.37 -2.58
CA ASN A 20 11.91 -9.80 -3.91
C ASN A 20 10.65 -10.38 -4.55
N GLN A 21 10.43 -11.70 -4.48
CA GLN A 21 9.23 -12.33 -5.03
C GLN A 21 7.95 -11.83 -4.33
N LEU A 22 7.97 -11.69 -2.99
CA LEU A 22 6.81 -11.18 -2.23
C LEU A 22 6.54 -9.70 -2.47
N PHE A 23 7.59 -8.88 -2.57
CA PHE A 23 7.45 -7.47 -2.91
C PHE A 23 6.92 -7.29 -4.33
N TYR A 24 7.52 -7.98 -5.31
CA TYR A 24 7.11 -7.95 -6.71
C TYR A 24 5.67 -8.42 -6.90
N LEU A 25 5.31 -9.56 -6.26
CA LEU A 25 3.95 -10.04 -6.18
C LEU A 25 3.01 -8.94 -5.68
N SER A 26 3.33 -8.33 -4.53
CA SER A 26 2.46 -7.32 -3.92
C SER A 26 2.29 -6.09 -4.79
N LYS A 27 3.39 -5.62 -5.41
CA LYS A 27 3.39 -4.49 -6.33
C LYS A 27 2.50 -4.72 -7.55
N GLU A 28 2.73 -5.81 -8.28
CA GLU A 28 1.95 -6.11 -9.50
C GLU A 28 0.51 -6.53 -9.17
N SER A 29 0.27 -7.13 -8.01
CA SER A 29 -1.09 -7.45 -7.55
C SER A 29 -1.89 -6.20 -7.21
N VAL A 30 -1.29 -5.23 -6.50
CA VAL A 30 -1.92 -3.92 -6.23
C VAL A 30 -2.19 -3.19 -7.54
N LYS A 31 -1.22 -3.14 -8.45
CA LYS A 31 -1.40 -2.54 -9.79
C LYS A 31 -2.55 -3.21 -10.55
N THR A 32 -2.60 -4.54 -10.56
CA THR A 32 -3.69 -5.31 -11.21
C THR A 32 -5.05 -5.00 -10.59
N ILE A 33 -5.13 -5.01 -9.25
CA ILE A 33 -6.39 -4.78 -8.54
C ILE A 33 -6.87 -3.34 -8.76
N VAL A 34 -6.00 -2.36 -8.57
CA VAL A 34 -6.38 -0.94 -8.64
C VAL A 34 -6.64 -0.51 -10.08
N LEU A 35 -5.83 -0.93 -11.05
CA LEU A 35 -5.93 -0.42 -12.43
C LEU A 35 -6.84 -1.26 -13.34
N ASN A 36 -6.94 -2.58 -13.10
CA ASN A 36 -7.55 -3.50 -14.07
C ASN A 36 -8.76 -4.26 -13.53
N SER A 37 -8.91 -4.46 -12.22
CA SER A 37 -9.96 -5.37 -11.71
C SER A 37 -11.38 -4.88 -11.94
N LYS A 38 -11.61 -3.56 -11.97
CA LYS A 38 -12.94 -2.94 -11.92
C LYS A 38 -13.80 -3.37 -10.73
N CYS A 39 -13.21 -4.01 -9.72
CA CYS A 39 -13.87 -4.53 -8.51
C CYS A 39 -14.16 -3.40 -7.49
N GLY A 40 -14.92 -2.39 -7.92
CA GLY A 40 -15.13 -1.19 -7.13
C GLY A 40 -15.78 -0.07 -7.92
N LEU A 41 -15.68 1.15 -7.39
CA LEU A 41 -16.05 2.36 -8.12
C LEU A 41 -14.83 2.86 -8.91
N LEU A 42 -15.05 3.41 -10.10
CA LEU A 42 -13.98 3.85 -11.00
C LEU A 42 -13.78 5.36 -10.91
N ILE A 43 -12.53 5.81 -11.11
CA ILE A 43 -12.24 7.23 -11.34
C ILE A 43 -12.77 7.61 -12.73
N PRO A 44 -13.58 8.67 -12.86
CA PRO A 44 -14.01 9.17 -14.16
C PRO A 44 -12.83 9.88 -14.85
N ILE A 45 -12.04 9.14 -15.62
CA ILE A 45 -10.95 9.73 -16.39
C ILE A 45 -11.54 10.49 -17.59
N ARG A 46 -11.51 11.82 -17.52
CA ARG A 46 -11.67 12.71 -18.68
C ARG A 46 -10.43 13.59 -18.76
N VAL A 47 -9.34 13.10 -19.33
CA VAL A 47 -8.15 13.92 -19.55
C VAL A 47 -8.49 14.96 -20.62
N SER A 48 -8.60 16.23 -20.23
CA SER A 48 -8.74 17.33 -21.19
C SER A 48 -7.39 17.56 -21.85
N LYS A 49 -7.34 17.68 -23.18
CA LYS A 49 -6.10 17.97 -23.95
C LYS A 49 -5.45 19.33 -23.64
N LYS A 50 -5.92 20.09 -22.64
CA LYS A 50 -5.52 21.49 -22.38
C LYS A 50 -4.59 21.70 -21.19
N SER A 51 -4.20 20.68 -20.42
CA SER A 51 -3.18 20.83 -19.35
C SER A 51 -1.80 20.40 -19.85
N SER A 52 -1.00 21.37 -20.26
CA SER A 52 0.30 21.22 -20.92
C SER A 52 1.47 20.81 -20.00
N SER A 53 1.27 19.86 -19.05
CA SER A 53 2.36 19.37 -18.19
C SER A 53 2.26 17.89 -17.74
N THR A 54 1.30 17.12 -18.23
CA THR A 54 0.93 15.79 -17.66
C THR A 54 0.98 14.65 -18.66
N ASN A 55 2.08 14.52 -19.42
CA ASN A 55 2.30 13.35 -20.26
C ASN A 55 2.25 12.04 -19.45
N ASP A 56 2.72 12.03 -18.19
CA ASP A 56 2.79 10.81 -17.38
C ASP A 56 1.42 10.34 -16.85
N ILE A 57 0.46 11.25 -16.62
CA ILE A 57 -0.90 10.84 -16.19
C ILE A 57 -1.68 10.20 -17.35
N SER A 58 -1.27 10.45 -18.59
CA SER A 58 -1.92 9.87 -19.77
C SER A 58 -1.85 8.34 -19.81
N ILE A 59 -0.88 7.73 -19.09
CA ILE A 59 -0.78 6.28 -18.88
C ILE A 59 -2.11 5.71 -18.32
N LEU A 60 -2.83 6.48 -17.50
CA LEU A 60 -4.10 6.05 -16.92
C LEU A 60 -5.24 5.89 -17.94
N ASN A 61 -5.11 6.44 -19.16
CA ASN A 61 -6.14 6.31 -20.20
C ASN A 61 -6.34 4.85 -20.66
N ASP A 62 -5.31 4.02 -20.51
CA ASP A 62 -5.37 2.59 -20.86
C ASP A 62 -5.96 1.73 -19.72
N PHE A 63 -6.21 2.34 -18.56
CA PHE A 63 -6.64 1.67 -17.34
C PHE A 63 -8.04 2.08 -16.90
N SER A 64 -8.58 1.34 -15.91
CA SER A 64 -9.84 1.64 -15.23
C SER A 64 -9.59 1.77 -13.72
N PRO A 65 -8.88 2.81 -13.27
CA PRO A 65 -8.42 2.89 -11.89
C PRO A 65 -9.56 3.02 -10.90
N LEU A 66 -9.43 2.30 -9.78
CA LEU A 66 -10.40 2.29 -8.69
C LEU A 66 -10.29 3.56 -7.84
N ILE A 67 -11.44 4.19 -7.58
CA ILE A 67 -11.60 5.22 -6.55
C ILE A 67 -11.96 4.60 -5.19
N CYS A 68 -12.57 3.41 -5.18
CA CYS A 68 -12.78 2.60 -3.99
C CYS A 68 -12.92 1.12 -4.40
N ILE A 69 -12.62 0.20 -3.48
CA ILE A 69 -12.68 -1.24 -3.69
C ILE A 69 -13.85 -1.87 -2.93
N TYR A 70 -14.51 -2.82 -3.57
CA TYR A 70 -15.54 -3.65 -2.96
C TYR A 70 -14.96 -4.81 -2.15
N LYS A 71 -15.74 -5.32 -1.19
CA LYS A 71 -15.30 -6.33 -0.22
C LYS A 71 -14.82 -7.64 -0.83
N LYS A 72 -15.53 -8.17 -1.84
CA LYS A 72 -15.23 -9.49 -2.43
C LYS A 72 -15.64 -9.58 -3.90
N SER A 73 -14.97 -10.47 -4.62
CA SER A 73 -15.31 -10.85 -6.00
C SER A 73 -14.65 -12.18 -6.37
N SER A 74 -14.97 -12.70 -7.55
CA SER A 74 -14.13 -13.68 -8.25
C SER A 74 -12.93 -12.95 -8.87
N PRO A 75 -11.69 -13.46 -8.70
CA PRO A 75 -10.51 -12.89 -9.34
C PRO A 75 -10.34 -13.33 -10.81
N MET A 76 -11.34 -13.97 -11.40
CA MET A 76 -11.35 -14.38 -12.80
C MET A 76 -11.52 -13.16 -13.71
N PHE A 77 -10.60 -12.99 -14.66
CA PHE A 77 -10.75 -12.03 -15.74
C PHE A 77 -11.79 -12.51 -16.74
N ILE A 78 -12.73 -11.63 -17.05
CA ILE A 78 -13.64 -11.81 -18.18
C ILE A 78 -13.11 -10.95 -19.33
N HIS A 79 -12.72 -11.60 -20.43
CA HIS A 79 -12.37 -10.92 -21.67
C HIS A 79 -13.59 -10.88 -22.58
N ASN A 80 -14.30 -9.76 -22.59
CA ASN A 80 -15.33 -9.49 -23.60
C ASN A 80 -15.01 -8.15 -24.30
N LYS A 81 -15.55 -7.93 -25.50
CA LYS A 81 -15.22 -6.79 -26.38
C LYS A 81 -15.36 -5.41 -25.70
N THR A 82 -16.08 -5.33 -24.58
CA THR A 82 -16.42 -4.11 -23.86
C THR A 82 -15.93 -4.08 -22.41
N SER A 83 -15.39 -5.18 -21.86
CA SER A 83 -14.84 -5.18 -20.50
C SER A 83 -13.62 -6.10 -20.36
N HIS A 84 -12.53 -5.50 -19.91
CA HIS A 84 -11.40 -6.20 -19.30
C HIS A 84 -11.47 -5.93 -17.81
N GLY A 85 -11.70 -6.95 -16.99
CA GLY A 85 -11.84 -6.84 -15.54
C GLY A 85 -12.42 -8.10 -14.92
N PHE A 86 -12.68 -8.03 -13.60
CA PHE A 86 -13.25 -9.15 -12.86
C PHE A 86 -14.74 -9.30 -13.17
N ASP A 87 -15.27 -10.49 -12.86
CA ASP A 87 -16.69 -10.79 -13.03
C ASP A 87 -17.59 -9.93 -12.12
N GLU A 88 -18.23 -8.90 -12.69
CA GLU A 88 -19.12 -7.98 -11.98
C GLU A 88 -20.29 -8.69 -11.29
N SER A 89 -20.75 -9.83 -11.81
CA SER A 89 -21.84 -10.60 -11.20
C SER A 89 -21.49 -11.16 -9.81
N THR A 90 -20.19 -11.26 -9.51
CA THR A 90 -19.68 -11.79 -8.24
C THR A 90 -19.36 -10.72 -7.20
N PHE A 91 -19.55 -9.43 -7.54
CA PHE A 91 -19.14 -8.33 -6.67
C PHE A 91 -20.02 -8.23 -5.43
N LYS A 92 -19.37 -8.34 -4.27
CA LYS A 92 -19.98 -8.00 -2.98
C LYS A 92 -19.73 -6.52 -2.69
N LYS A 93 -20.65 -5.66 -3.13
CA LYS A 93 -20.56 -4.17 -3.12
C LYS A 93 -20.59 -3.48 -1.74
N GLU A 94 -20.04 -4.11 -0.72
CA GLU A 94 -19.74 -3.46 0.57
C GLU A 94 -18.38 -2.74 0.48
N ILE A 95 -18.28 -1.54 1.03
CA ILE A 95 -17.09 -0.69 1.04
C ILE A 95 -16.71 -0.48 2.51
N ASN A 96 -15.51 -0.93 2.88
CA ASN A 96 -15.02 -0.88 4.26
C ASN A 96 -13.91 0.19 4.30
N PRO A 97 -13.99 1.22 5.17
CA PRO A 97 -13.02 2.32 5.18
C PRO A 97 -11.58 1.85 5.35
N SER A 98 -11.27 1.04 6.38
CA SER A 98 -9.95 0.45 6.60
C SER A 98 -9.37 -0.24 5.37
N THR A 99 -10.18 -1.02 4.65
CA THR A 99 -9.73 -1.72 3.43
C THR A 99 -9.39 -0.78 2.29
N ASN A 100 -10.12 0.33 2.18
CA ASN A 100 -9.87 1.35 1.17
C ASN A 100 -8.68 2.24 1.52
N ALA A 101 -8.47 2.51 2.81
CA ALA A 101 -7.25 3.13 3.32
C ALA A 101 -6.03 2.25 3.05
N LEU A 102 -6.09 0.93 3.32
CA LEU A 102 -5.02 -0.02 2.96
C LEU A 102 -4.64 0.04 1.48
N MET A 103 -5.65 0.08 0.58
CA MET A 103 -5.41 0.24 -0.86
C MET A 103 -4.66 1.55 -1.17
N THR A 104 -5.08 2.67 -0.57
CA THR A 104 -4.41 3.97 -0.75
C THR A 104 -3.00 3.97 -0.18
N LEU A 105 -2.78 3.34 0.98
CA LEU A 105 -1.46 3.18 1.59
C LEU A 105 -0.50 2.40 0.68
N CYS A 106 -0.96 1.30 0.07
CA CYS A 106 -0.17 0.57 -0.93
C CYS A 106 0.26 1.50 -2.09
N LEU A 107 -0.66 2.32 -2.63
CA LEU A 107 -0.33 3.23 -3.73
C LEU A 107 0.68 4.30 -3.33
N LEU A 108 0.59 4.84 -2.11
CA LEU A 108 1.52 5.84 -1.59
C LEU A 108 2.93 5.26 -1.41
N GLU A 109 3.04 4.10 -0.77
CA GLU A 109 4.32 3.39 -0.61
C GLU A 109 4.94 3.00 -1.96
N LEU A 110 4.12 2.53 -2.90
CA LEU A 110 4.60 2.22 -4.26
C LEU A 110 4.96 3.48 -5.04
N SER A 111 4.27 4.61 -4.85
CA SER A 111 4.62 5.86 -5.51
C SER A 111 6.01 6.35 -5.07
N ASP A 112 6.34 6.21 -3.79
CA ASP A 112 7.67 6.49 -3.25
C ASP A 112 8.72 5.56 -3.88
N TYR A 113 8.45 4.26 -3.97
CA TYR A 113 9.32 3.31 -4.66
C TYR A 113 9.54 3.68 -6.14
N TYR A 114 8.48 4.02 -6.87
CA TYR A 114 8.55 4.41 -8.28
C TYR A 114 9.19 5.79 -8.50
N SER A 115 9.31 6.64 -7.47
CA SER A 115 10.05 7.91 -7.59
C SER A 115 11.52 7.70 -7.97
N ASN A 116 12.06 6.50 -7.74
CA ASN A 116 13.40 6.12 -8.17
C ASN A 116 13.51 5.90 -9.69
N TYR A 117 12.40 5.73 -10.41
CA TYR A 117 12.39 5.45 -11.85
C TYR A 117 12.56 6.72 -12.69
N ASP A 118 12.16 7.87 -12.13
CA ASP A 118 12.31 9.19 -12.76
C ASP A 118 13.68 9.83 -12.45
N LYS A 119 14.50 9.21 -11.57
CA LYS A 119 15.84 9.69 -11.26
C LYS A 119 16.75 9.61 -12.49
N ASP A 120 17.48 10.69 -12.74
CA ASP A 120 18.43 10.87 -13.85
C ASP A 120 17.80 11.02 -15.26
N ASN A 121 16.53 11.44 -15.37
CA ASN A 121 15.83 11.66 -16.66
C ASN A 121 15.88 10.45 -17.61
N ARG A 122 15.80 9.25 -17.05
CA ARG A 122 15.71 8.04 -17.85
C ARG A 122 14.32 8.03 -18.48
N ASN A 123 14.22 7.73 -19.79
CA ASN A 123 12.93 7.57 -20.48
C ASN A 123 12.24 6.27 -20.04
N ILE A 124 11.94 6.15 -18.75
CA ILE A 124 11.35 4.98 -18.11
C ILE A 124 9.94 5.35 -17.68
N ILE A 125 8.99 4.45 -17.92
CA ILE A 125 7.62 4.62 -17.46
C ILE A 125 7.58 4.49 -15.93
N SER A 126 7.28 5.59 -15.25
CA SER A 126 7.14 5.67 -13.80
C SER A 126 5.66 5.74 -13.39
N PHE A 127 5.29 4.97 -12.36
CA PHE A 127 3.96 5.04 -11.74
C PHE A 127 3.90 6.02 -10.55
N GLU A 128 4.96 6.80 -10.27
CA GLU A 128 4.97 7.77 -9.18
C GLU A 128 3.79 8.75 -9.26
N LYS A 129 3.73 9.56 -10.33
CA LYS A 129 2.69 10.58 -10.51
C LYS A 129 1.29 9.98 -10.70
N PRO A 130 1.11 8.90 -11.51
CA PRO A 130 -0.18 8.22 -11.60
C PRO A 130 -0.72 7.73 -10.26
N PHE A 131 0.11 7.11 -9.42
CA PHE A 131 -0.34 6.59 -8.11
C PHE A 131 -0.62 7.71 -7.11
N LYS A 132 0.18 8.78 -7.08
CA LYS A 132 -0.11 9.99 -6.30
C LYS A 132 -1.46 10.61 -6.71
N TYR A 133 -1.72 10.71 -8.01
CA TYR A 133 -3.00 11.20 -8.53
C TYR A 133 -4.18 10.32 -8.08
N ILE A 134 -4.07 8.99 -8.22
CA ILE A 134 -5.13 8.06 -7.80
C ILE A 134 -5.37 8.18 -6.29
N ALA A 135 -4.31 8.17 -5.47
CA ALA A 135 -4.41 8.32 -4.02
C ALA A 135 -5.12 9.62 -3.63
N LYS A 136 -4.83 10.74 -4.31
CA LYS A 136 -5.53 12.01 -4.12
C LYS A 136 -7.03 11.88 -4.38
N GLN A 137 -7.41 11.28 -5.51
CA GLN A 137 -8.82 11.10 -5.86
C GLN A 137 -9.55 10.18 -4.88
N GLN A 138 -8.87 9.13 -4.40
CA GLN A 138 -9.38 8.22 -3.39
C GLN A 138 -9.67 8.96 -2.07
N LEU A 139 -8.70 9.72 -1.54
CA LEU A 139 -8.88 10.48 -0.30
C LEU A 139 -9.98 11.54 -0.40
N LYS A 140 -10.06 12.28 -1.52
CA LYS A 140 -11.18 13.22 -1.76
C LYS A 140 -12.54 12.51 -1.77
N PHE A 141 -12.59 11.34 -2.39
CA PHE A 141 -13.79 10.53 -2.41
C PHE A 141 -14.17 10.03 -1.02
N TYR A 142 -13.21 9.56 -0.22
CA TYR A 142 -13.46 9.05 1.12
C TYR A 142 -14.01 10.15 2.03
N SER A 143 -13.38 11.34 2.06
CA SER A 143 -13.84 12.47 2.87
C SER A 143 -15.29 12.86 2.55
N LYS A 144 -15.67 12.79 1.28
CA LYS A 144 -16.99 13.22 0.82
C LYS A 144 -18.08 12.16 0.96
N ASN A 145 -17.74 10.88 0.77
CA ASN A 145 -18.74 9.83 0.57
C ASN A 145 -18.68 8.67 1.59
N LEU A 146 -17.59 8.54 2.36
CA LEU A 146 -17.44 7.47 3.35
C LEU A 146 -17.63 7.94 4.79
N ARG A 147 -17.85 9.23 5.03
CA ARG A 147 -18.20 9.78 6.35
C ARG A 147 -19.73 9.73 6.55
N ASN A 148 -20.17 9.55 7.80
CA ASN A 148 -21.57 9.72 8.20
C ASN A 148 -21.85 11.20 8.54
N ASN A 149 -23.05 11.50 9.05
CA ASN A 149 -23.45 12.85 9.44
C ASN A 149 -22.66 13.42 10.63
N GLU A 150 -22.07 12.56 11.45
CA GLU A 150 -21.18 12.95 12.56
C GLU A 150 -19.74 13.21 12.09
N GLY A 151 -19.46 12.97 10.81
CA GLY A 151 -18.14 13.14 10.24
C GLY A 151 -17.18 12.00 10.59
N VAL A 152 -17.64 10.80 10.91
CA VAL A 152 -16.75 9.64 11.13
C VAL A 152 -16.83 8.67 9.96
N PHE A 153 -15.72 8.01 9.64
CA PHE A 153 -15.71 7.02 8.55
C PHE A 153 -16.49 5.77 8.96
N VAL A 154 -17.40 5.33 8.09
CA VAL A 154 -18.26 4.16 8.35
C VAL A 154 -18.38 3.27 7.12
N ASP A 155 -18.66 1.99 7.35
CA ASP A 155 -18.99 1.02 6.31
C ASP A 155 -20.13 1.53 5.43
N LYS A 156 -19.92 1.50 4.11
CA LYS A 156 -20.96 1.83 3.11
C LYS A 156 -21.34 0.61 2.27
N LYS A 157 -22.51 0.65 1.65
CA LYS A 157 -22.94 -0.31 0.63
C LYS A 157 -23.36 0.45 -0.62
N ASN A 158 -22.83 0.05 -1.78
CA ASN A 158 -23.33 0.56 -3.05
C ASN A 158 -24.59 -0.21 -3.48
N THR A 159 -25.67 0.51 -3.72
CA THR A 159 -26.97 -0.03 -4.13
C THR A 159 -27.26 0.17 -5.62
N SER A 160 -26.35 0.78 -6.39
CA SER A 160 -26.56 0.98 -7.83
C SER A 160 -26.52 -0.33 -8.63
N ASP A 161 -27.42 -0.40 -9.62
CA ASP A 161 -27.45 -1.45 -10.63
C ASP A 161 -26.33 -1.21 -11.64
N GLY A 162 -25.28 -2.03 -11.51
CA GLY A 162 -24.05 -1.92 -12.30
C GLY A 162 -23.15 -0.72 -11.94
N ASN A 163 -21.89 -0.76 -12.41
CA ASN A 163 -20.91 0.32 -12.19
C ASN A 163 -20.98 1.47 -13.22
N SER A 164 -21.83 1.38 -14.26
CA SER A 164 -21.85 2.32 -15.41
C SER A 164 -22.77 3.54 -15.25
N LYS A 165 -23.73 3.52 -14.31
CA LYS A 165 -24.75 4.58 -14.13
C LYS A 165 -24.49 5.49 -12.92
N GLY A 166 -23.26 5.52 -12.41
CA GLY A 166 -22.92 6.18 -11.15
C GLY A 166 -23.06 5.25 -9.94
N PHE A 167 -23.02 5.82 -8.74
CA PHE A 167 -23.08 5.09 -7.47
C PHE A 167 -24.13 5.66 -6.54
N ASN A 168 -24.69 4.80 -5.68
CA ASN A 168 -25.56 5.21 -4.60
C ASN A 168 -25.11 4.52 -3.30
N LEU A 169 -24.44 5.26 -2.43
CA LEU A 169 -23.89 4.73 -1.18
C LEU A 169 -24.87 4.96 -0.04
N ILE A 170 -25.13 3.90 0.72
CA ILE A 170 -25.87 3.96 1.97
C ILE A 170 -24.99 3.47 3.11
N ASP A 171 -25.23 4.01 4.31
CA ASP A 171 -24.57 3.63 5.53
C ASP A 171 -25.03 2.21 5.91
N LYS A 172 -24.08 1.34 6.17
CA LYS A 172 -24.35 -0.04 6.58
C LYS A 172 -24.34 -0.19 8.09
N SER A 173 -23.62 0.70 8.77
CA SER A 173 -23.47 0.75 10.21
C SER A 173 -23.17 2.18 10.60
N ASP A 174 -23.88 2.70 11.60
CA ASP A 174 -23.56 3.99 12.24
C ASP A 174 -22.57 3.81 13.40
N LYS A 175 -22.16 2.58 13.71
CA LYS A 175 -21.23 2.30 14.81
C LYS A 175 -19.86 2.89 14.50
N PHE A 176 -19.39 3.76 15.39
CA PHE A 176 -18.00 4.24 15.39
C PHE A 176 -17.02 3.07 15.47
N ASN A 177 -16.00 3.09 14.61
CA ASN A 177 -14.95 2.08 14.56
C ASN A 177 -13.58 2.76 14.59
N PHE A 178 -12.83 2.51 15.67
CA PHE A 178 -11.50 3.06 15.88
C PHE A 178 -10.50 2.58 14.81
N CYS A 179 -10.53 1.32 14.41
CA CYS A 179 -9.64 0.80 13.36
C CYS A 179 -9.85 1.52 12.03
N ASP A 180 -11.10 1.74 11.63
CA ASP A 180 -11.41 2.47 10.40
C ASP A 180 -10.86 3.90 10.45
N GLN A 181 -10.97 4.58 11.60
CA GLN A 181 -10.41 5.91 11.77
C GLN A 181 -8.87 5.87 11.74
N SER A 182 -8.24 4.92 12.44
CA SER A 182 -6.78 4.78 12.51
C SER A 182 -6.15 4.49 11.15
N PHE A 183 -6.75 3.63 10.32
CA PHE A 183 -6.23 3.42 8.97
C PHE A 183 -6.39 4.66 8.08
N MET A 184 -7.51 5.38 8.20
CA MET A 184 -7.70 6.63 7.48
C MET A 184 -6.69 7.69 7.92
N MET A 185 -6.45 7.85 9.23
CA MET A 185 -5.41 8.72 9.78
C MET A 185 -4.07 8.51 9.06
N VAL A 186 -3.58 7.26 9.03
CA VAL A 186 -2.32 6.94 8.35
C VAL A 186 -2.37 7.32 6.86
N ALA A 187 -3.46 7.01 6.16
CA ALA A 187 -3.58 7.27 4.73
C ALA A 187 -3.54 8.78 4.40
N TYR A 188 -4.25 9.62 5.16
CA TYR A 188 -4.21 11.07 4.98
C TYR A 188 -2.82 11.64 5.33
N TYR A 189 -2.19 11.15 6.40
CA TYR A 189 -0.85 11.60 6.78
C TYR A 189 0.21 11.26 5.74
N LEU A 190 0.29 9.99 5.30
CA LEU A 190 1.28 9.56 4.31
C LEU A 190 1.11 10.30 2.99
N TYR A 191 -0.12 10.65 2.60
CA TYR A 191 -0.33 11.49 1.42
C TYR A 191 0.36 12.84 1.59
N SER A 192 0.11 13.54 2.70
CA SER A 192 0.76 14.83 2.98
C SER A 192 2.28 14.70 2.98
N PHE A 193 2.80 13.68 3.68
CA PHE A 193 4.23 13.40 3.80
C PHE A 193 4.91 13.27 2.43
N TYR A 194 4.33 12.49 1.50
CA TYR A 194 4.89 12.27 0.16
C TYR A 194 4.60 13.37 -0.86
N ASN A 195 3.65 14.28 -0.57
CA ASN A 195 3.16 15.28 -1.51
C ASN A 195 3.17 16.70 -0.90
N LYS A 196 4.21 17.08 -0.18
CA LYS A 196 4.29 18.37 0.56
C LYS A 196 3.96 19.62 -0.27
N SER A 197 4.17 19.60 -1.59
CA SER A 197 3.89 20.71 -2.50
C SER A 197 2.45 20.76 -3.02
N ASP A 198 1.64 19.72 -2.76
CA ASP A 198 0.24 19.69 -3.18
C ASP A 198 -0.64 20.57 -2.28
N VAL A 199 -1.60 21.26 -2.89
CA VAL A 199 -2.47 22.22 -2.20
C VAL A 199 -3.33 21.62 -1.08
N ASP A 200 -3.67 20.33 -1.16
CA ASP A 200 -4.51 19.66 -0.16
C ASP A 200 -3.68 19.03 0.97
N SER A 201 -2.34 19.05 0.90
CA SER A 201 -1.48 18.30 1.83
C SER A 201 -1.56 18.79 3.28
N ASN A 202 -1.51 20.10 3.50
CA ASN A 202 -1.62 20.66 4.86
C ASN A 202 -2.98 20.33 5.52
N ASP A 203 -4.07 20.34 4.73
CA ASP A 203 -5.40 19.98 5.23
C ASP A 203 -5.48 18.49 5.58
N TYR A 204 -4.84 17.62 4.80
CA TYR A 204 -4.79 16.18 5.08
C TYR A 204 -3.94 15.85 6.31
N GLU A 205 -2.81 16.53 6.49
CA GLU A 205 -2.01 16.39 7.72
C GLU A 205 -2.79 16.84 8.95
N ARG A 206 -3.44 18.01 8.87
CA ARG A 206 -4.28 18.51 9.96
C ARG A 206 -5.40 17.52 10.29
N PHE A 207 -6.13 17.03 9.27
CA PHE A 207 -7.21 16.09 9.47
C PHE A 207 -6.72 14.76 10.08
N SER A 208 -5.56 14.27 9.68
CA SER A 208 -4.94 13.10 10.33
C SER A 208 -4.64 13.37 11.81
N ASN A 209 -4.07 14.52 12.13
CA ASN A 209 -3.76 14.87 13.52
C ASN A 209 -5.02 15.07 14.38
N GLU A 210 -6.14 15.52 13.78
CA GLU A 210 -7.44 15.55 14.45
C GLU A 210 -7.91 14.14 14.82
N ILE A 211 -7.76 13.15 13.93
CA ILE A 211 -8.07 11.74 14.24
C ILE A 211 -7.14 11.20 15.33
N LEU A 212 -5.84 11.51 15.29
CA LEU A 212 -4.90 11.11 16.34
C LEU A 212 -5.30 11.68 17.72
N CYS A 213 -5.75 12.94 17.76
CA CYS A 213 -6.27 13.54 18.98
C CYS A 213 -7.51 12.79 19.50
N VAL A 214 -8.40 12.33 18.62
CA VAL A 214 -9.55 11.49 19.02
C VAL A 214 -9.07 10.18 19.66
N LEU A 215 -8.06 9.50 19.10
CA LEU A 215 -7.49 8.29 19.71
C LEU A 215 -6.93 8.56 21.11
N ARG A 216 -6.26 9.71 21.29
CA ARG A 216 -5.72 10.15 22.58
C ARG A 216 -6.82 10.46 23.60
N ASP A 217 -7.81 11.25 23.19
CA ASP A 217 -8.83 11.76 24.10
C ASP A 217 -9.82 10.66 24.53
N TYR A 218 -10.03 9.65 23.68
CA TYR A 218 -10.86 8.48 23.97
C TYR A 218 -10.05 7.20 24.26
N LYS A 219 -8.81 7.35 24.75
CA LYS A 219 -7.90 6.21 24.97
C LYS A 219 -8.49 5.10 25.85
N GLU A 220 -9.29 5.47 26.87
CA GLU A 220 -9.93 4.50 27.76
C GLU A 220 -10.87 3.56 27.01
N SER A 221 -11.55 4.06 25.97
CA SER A 221 -12.43 3.25 25.12
C SER A 221 -11.67 2.25 24.24
N LEU A 222 -10.36 2.43 24.05
CA LEU A 222 -9.53 1.48 23.31
C LEU A 222 -9.36 0.17 24.10
N TYR A 223 -9.29 0.24 25.43
CA TYR A 223 -9.11 -0.94 26.28
C TYR A 223 -10.28 -1.93 26.22
N ASP A 224 -11.49 -1.41 25.94
CA ASP A 224 -12.71 -2.20 25.78
C ASP A 224 -12.79 -2.92 24.42
N LEU A 225 -11.95 -2.56 23.44
CA LEU A 225 -11.97 -3.16 22.11
C LEU A 225 -11.48 -4.62 22.14
N SER A 226 -11.75 -5.35 21.06
CA SER A 226 -11.18 -6.67 20.89
C SER A 226 -9.64 -6.60 20.78
N PHE A 227 -8.97 -7.70 21.08
CA PHE A 227 -7.51 -7.79 20.94
C PHE A 227 -7.05 -7.52 19.50
N GLU A 228 -7.81 -8.03 18.52
CA GLU A 228 -7.54 -7.83 17.09
C GLU A 228 -7.70 -6.35 16.67
N GLU A 229 -8.74 -5.67 17.15
CA GLU A 229 -8.92 -4.24 16.87
C GLU A 229 -7.77 -3.41 17.45
N ASN A 230 -7.38 -3.67 18.70
CA ASN A 230 -6.26 -2.97 19.32
C ASN A 230 -4.93 -3.23 18.60
N LEU A 231 -4.69 -4.45 18.10
CA LEU A 231 -3.50 -4.75 17.30
C LEU A 231 -3.46 -3.95 15.99
N ASN A 232 -4.60 -3.83 15.31
CA ASN A 232 -4.69 -3.03 14.09
C ASN A 232 -4.45 -1.54 14.38
N ILE A 233 -4.96 -1.01 15.49
CA ILE A 233 -4.70 0.37 15.92
C ILE A 233 -3.22 0.56 16.25
N LEU A 234 -2.59 -0.37 16.98
CA LEU A 234 -1.17 -0.33 17.28
C LEU A 234 -0.31 -0.37 16.00
N LEU A 235 -0.67 -1.21 15.02
CA LEU A 235 -0.02 -1.22 13.71
C LEU A 235 -0.13 0.16 13.04
N CYS A 236 -1.32 0.76 13.00
CA CYS A 236 -1.51 2.10 12.43
C CYS A 236 -0.67 3.17 13.16
N LEU A 237 -0.62 3.12 14.48
CA LEU A 237 0.18 4.06 15.28
C LEU A 237 1.68 3.92 14.98
N ASN A 238 2.20 2.69 14.88
CA ASN A 238 3.59 2.43 14.51
C ASN A 238 3.90 2.97 13.11
N ILE A 239 3.07 2.68 12.10
CA ILE A 239 3.25 3.22 10.75
C ILE A 239 3.21 4.75 10.77
N PHE A 240 2.23 5.35 11.45
CA PHE A 240 2.12 6.81 11.58
C PHE A 240 3.35 7.42 12.27
N CYS A 241 3.84 6.79 13.33
CA CYS A 241 5.00 7.25 14.10
C CYS A 241 6.30 7.19 13.29
N LYS A 242 6.47 6.20 12.40
CA LYS A 242 7.62 6.10 11.49
C LYS A 242 7.79 7.37 10.64
N TYR A 243 6.68 7.95 10.16
CA TYR A 243 6.71 9.10 9.26
C TYR A 243 6.56 10.45 9.96
N SER A 244 5.80 10.51 11.05
CA SER A 244 5.48 11.76 11.75
C SER A 244 6.40 12.11 12.90
N GLU A 245 7.05 11.10 13.50
CA GLU A 245 7.79 11.22 14.75
C GLU A 245 6.98 11.82 15.93
N SER A 246 5.64 11.83 15.83
CA SER A 246 4.72 12.44 16.78
C SER A 246 4.87 11.88 18.20
N SER A 247 5.02 12.77 19.19
CA SER A 247 5.07 12.39 20.60
C SER A 247 3.76 11.77 21.08
N ILE A 248 2.61 12.29 20.63
CA ILE A 248 1.29 11.74 20.98
C ILE A 248 1.17 10.30 20.50
N ALA A 249 1.65 10.00 19.28
CA ALA A 249 1.64 8.65 18.75
C ALA A 249 2.56 7.73 19.56
N LYS A 250 3.76 8.19 19.95
CA LYS A 250 4.67 7.44 20.82
C LYS A 250 4.04 7.13 22.17
N ASP A 251 3.39 8.10 22.81
CA ASP A 251 2.71 7.89 24.10
C ASP A 251 1.60 6.84 24.00
N LEU A 252 0.80 6.88 22.92
CA LEU A 252 -0.22 5.87 22.66
C LEU A 252 0.36 4.48 22.35
N ILE A 253 1.49 4.42 21.61
CA ILE A 253 2.20 3.17 21.35
C ILE A 253 2.67 2.54 22.66
N LEU A 254 3.22 3.35 23.58
CA LEU A 254 3.68 2.90 24.89
C LEU A 254 2.54 2.29 25.70
N ASP A 255 1.46 3.05 25.88
CA ASP A 255 0.28 2.67 26.68
C ASP A 255 -0.37 1.39 26.10
N LEU A 256 -0.64 1.38 24.79
CA LEU A 256 -1.34 0.29 24.13
C LEU A 256 -0.48 -0.99 24.02
N SER A 257 0.83 -0.86 23.82
CA SER A 257 1.73 -2.03 23.78
C SER A 257 1.78 -2.72 25.14
N ASP A 258 1.92 -1.96 26.24
CA ASP A 258 1.91 -2.54 27.59
C ASP A 258 0.58 -3.24 27.91
N PHE A 259 -0.54 -2.58 27.61
CA PHE A 259 -1.87 -3.16 27.75
C PHE A 259 -2.02 -4.47 26.97
N LEU A 260 -1.57 -4.50 25.70
CA LEU A 260 -1.67 -5.67 24.84
C LEU A 260 -0.79 -6.82 25.32
N ILE A 261 0.42 -6.55 25.82
CA ILE A 261 1.29 -7.58 26.43
C ILE A 261 0.58 -8.21 27.63
N ASN A 262 0.06 -7.38 28.54
CA ASN A 262 -0.67 -7.88 29.72
C ASN A 262 -1.87 -8.76 29.33
N ARG A 263 -2.67 -8.31 28.34
CA ARG A 263 -3.81 -9.09 27.82
C ARG A 263 -3.38 -10.36 27.10
N PHE A 264 -2.22 -10.35 26.45
CA PHE A 264 -1.63 -11.52 25.79
C PHE A 264 -1.19 -12.58 26.81
N MET A 265 -0.62 -12.18 27.95
CA MET A 265 -0.21 -13.11 29.01
C MET A 265 -1.39 -13.81 29.69
N ILE A 266 -2.58 -13.19 29.73
CA ILE A 266 -3.77 -13.75 30.38
C ILE A 266 -4.43 -14.86 29.53
N LYS A 267 -4.31 -14.79 28.20
CA LYS A 267 -5.02 -15.70 27.27
C LYS A 267 -4.04 -16.37 26.31
N ASP A 268 -4.16 -17.69 26.15
CA ASP A 268 -3.34 -18.41 25.19
C ASP A 268 -3.77 -18.13 23.74
N TYR A 269 -3.18 -17.10 23.13
CA TYR A 269 -3.43 -16.76 21.73
C TYR A 269 -2.75 -17.72 20.75
N TYR A 270 -1.74 -18.50 21.14
CA TYR A 270 -1.10 -19.47 20.24
C TYR A 270 -2.06 -20.59 19.82
N VAL A 271 -3.01 -20.93 20.69
CA VAL A 271 -4.10 -21.86 20.39
C VAL A 271 -5.27 -21.14 19.69
N ASN A 272 -5.62 -19.94 20.16
CA ASN A 272 -6.86 -19.26 19.78
C ASN A 272 -6.78 -18.45 18.48
N SER A 273 -5.66 -17.76 18.24
CA SER A 273 -5.43 -16.92 17.07
C SER A 273 -3.94 -16.70 16.83
N LEU A 274 -3.34 -17.59 16.05
CA LEU A 274 -1.93 -17.47 15.65
C LEU A 274 -1.69 -16.19 14.83
N GLU A 275 -2.69 -15.77 14.05
CA GLU A 275 -2.69 -14.50 13.32
C GLU A 275 -2.40 -13.30 14.24
N ASN A 276 -3.06 -13.27 15.41
CA ASN A 276 -2.86 -12.21 16.40
C ASN A 276 -1.48 -12.31 17.08
N CYS A 277 -0.96 -13.52 17.32
CA CYS A 277 0.39 -13.69 17.86
C CYS A 277 1.44 -13.11 16.91
N CYS A 278 1.37 -13.46 15.62
CA CYS A 278 2.30 -12.96 14.62
C CYS A 278 2.20 -11.43 14.49
N LEU A 279 0.98 -10.88 14.45
CA LEU A 279 0.80 -9.43 14.36
C LEU A 279 1.30 -8.69 15.62
N LEU A 280 1.09 -9.24 16.82
CA LEU A 280 1.65 -8.68 18.06
C LEU A 280 3.18 -8.66 18.00
N GLY A 281 3.81 -9.78 17.63
CA GLY A 281 5.28 -9.87 17.53
C GLY A 281 5.85 -8.81 16.58
N ILE A 282 5.21 -8.62 15.42
CA ILE A 282 5.58 -7.56 14.46
C ILE A 282 5.39 -6.17 15.07
N CYS A 283 4.23 -5.89 15.66
CA CYS A 283 3.92 -4.58 16.24
C CYS A 283 4.88 -4.23 17.38
N LEU A 284 5.20 -5.16 18.28
CA LEU A 284 6.12 -4.91 19.39
C LEU A 284 7.54 -4.62 18.93
N MET A 285 8.00 -5.26 17.85
CA MET A 285 9.31 -4.96 17.28
C MET A 285 9.34 -3.53 16.69
N GLU A 286 8.26 -3.09 16.03
CA GLU A 286 8.16 -1.70 15.56
C GLU A 286 7.99 -0.71 16.73
N SER A 287 7.18 -1.04 17.73
CA SER A 287 7.06 -0.24 18.96
C SER A 287 8.42 -0.04 19.62
N TYR A 288 9.26 -1.09 19.68
CA TYR A 288 10.63 -1.00 20.17
C TYR A 288 11.47 -0.01 19.36
N LYS A 289 11.40 -0.02 18.03
CA LYS A 289 12.16 0.92 17.18
C LYS A 289 11.79 2.38 17.44
N HIS A 290 10.55 2.67 17.83
CA HIS A 290 10.09 4.03 18.11
C HIS A 290 10.37 4.49 19.55
N THR A 291 10.41 3.56 20.50
CA THR A 291 10.41 3.86 21.95
C THR A 291 11.68 3.44 22.68
N ASN A 292 12.46 2.53 22.09
CA ASN A 292 13.60 1.84 22.69
C ASN A 292 13.28 1.04 23.97
N ILE A 293 12.01 0.71 24.22
CA ILE A 293 11.64 -0.12 25.38
C ILE A 293 12.01 -1.58 25.16
N ILE A 294 12.98 -2.05 25.95
CA ILE A 294 13.58 -3.39 25.82
C ILE A 294 12.54 -4.49 26.00
N SER A 295 11.59 -4.35 26.92
CA SER A 295 10.56 -5.37 27.17
C SER A 295 9.69 -5.67 25.95
N PHE A 296 9.45 -4.67 25.06
CA PHE A 296 8.75 -4.90 23.80
C PHE A 296 9.56 -5.79 22.86
N LYS A 297 10.87 -5.54 22.75
CA LYS A 297 11.77 -6.39 21.98
C LYS A 297 11.80 -7.80 22.54
N GLU A 298 12.02 -7.97 23.84
CA GLU A 298 12.10 -9.27 24.50
C GLU A 298 10.81 -10.08 24.31
N THR A 299 9.65 -9.46 24.53
CA THR A 299 8.34 -10.12 24.32
C THR A 299 8.15 -10.52 22.85
N SER A 300 8.57 -9.68 21.89
CA SER A 300 8.54 -10.03 20.47
C SER A 300 9.41 -11.26 20.16
N LYS A 301 10.60 -11.37 20.77
CA LYS A 301 11.47 -12.54 20.62
C LYS A 301 10.84 -13.79 21.20
N GLU A 302 10.30 -13.72 22.41
CA GLU A 302 9.61 -14.84 23.05
C GLU A 302 8.44 -15.35 22.20
N ILE A 303 7.69 -14.42 21.59
CA ILE A 303 6.64 -14.78 20.65
C ILE A 303 7.20 -15.54 19.45
N ASN A 304 8.25 -15.02 18.81
CA ASN A 304 8.84 -15.66 17.64
C ASN A 304 9.50 -17.01 17.95
N ASP A 305 10.17 -17.16 19.09
CA ASP A 305 10.73 -18.43 19.54
C ASP A 305 9.61 -19.47 19.77
N LYS A 306 8.47 -19.03 20.34
CA LYS A 306 7.30 -19.90 20.47
C LYS A 306 6.71 -20.25 19.11
N LEU A 307 6.61 -19.31 18.17
CA LEU A 307 6.15 -19.57 16.80
C LEU A 307 7.06 -20.59 16.08
N LEU A 308 8.38 -20.50 16.26
CA LEU A 308 9.34 -21.45 15.73
C LEU A 308 9.15 -22.85 16.33
N SER A 309 8.81 -22.95 17.61
CA SER A 309 8.49 -24.25 18.23
C SER A 309 7.29 -24.97 17.61
N LEU A 310 6.43 -24.25 16.87
CA LEU A 310 5.29 -24.82 16.15
C LEU A 310 5.65 -25.33 14.75
N TYR A 311 6.85 -25.04 14.26
CA TYR A 311 7.32 -25.48 12.95
C TYR A 311 7.64 -26.98 12.95
N ASP A 312 7.07 -27.71 11.99
CA ASP A 312 7.32 -29.13 11.76
C ASP A 312 8.28 -29.28 10.57
N ASN A 313 9.51 -29.72 10.87
CA ASN A 313 10.59 -29.88 9.88
C ASN A 313 10.24 -30.89 8.78
N ASP A 314 9.52 -31.96 9.10
CA ASP A 314 9.20 -33.01 8.13
C ASP A 314 8.14 -32.52 7.15
N LYS A 315 7.13 -31.81 7.67
CA LYS A 315 6.00 -31.32 6.88
C LYS A 315 6.25 -29.98 6.21
N ASN A 316 7.28 -29.26 6.66
CA ASN A 316 7.65 -27.92 6.19
C ASN A 316 6.53 -26.88 6.38
N ILE A 317 5.78 -26.98 7.48
CA ILE A 317 4.70 -26.06 7.85
C ILE A 317 4.67 -25.85 9.35
N PHE A 318 4.04 -24.76 9.80
CA PHE A 318 3.69 -24.59 11.20
C PHE A 318 2.39 -25.33 11.54
N ILE A 319 2.38 -26.06 12.64
CA ILE A 319 1.26 -26.89 13.08
C ILE A 319 0.45 -26.16 14.14
N LYS A 320 -0.85 -25.98 13.87
CA LYS A 320 -1.76 -25.45 14.89
C LYS A 320 -1.97 -26.45 16.02
N LEU A 321 -2.04 -25.94 17.23
CA LEU A 321 -2.35 -26.67 18.46
C LEU A 321 -3.85 -27.03 18.51
N THR A 322 -4.24 -28.02 17.71
CA THR A 322 -5.63 -28.51 17.63
C THR A 322 -5.64 -30.00 17.30
N ASP A 323 -6.64 -30.75 17.78
CA ASP A 323 -6.80 -32.17 17.46
C ASP A 323 -7.66 -32.43 16.21
N LYS A 324 -8.07 -31.35 15.52
CA LYS A 324 -8.89 -31.48 14.32
C LYS A 324 -8.12 -32.21 13.21
N LYS A 325 -8.79 -33.17 12.58
CA LYS A 325 -8.27 -33.93 11.43
C LYS A 325 -7.96 -33.04 10.22
N GLU A 326 -8.73 -31.96 10.09
CA GLU A 326 -8.59 -30.96 9.04
C GLU A 326 -8.47 -29.57 9.67
N THR A 327 -7.42 -28.86 9.28
CA THR A 327 -7.07 -27.56 9.85
C THR A 327 -7.11 -26.50 8.76
N LYS A 328 -7.81 -25.39 9.01
CA LYS A 328 -7.86 -24.25 8.09
C LYS A 328 -6.78 -23.24 8.44
N TYR A 329 -6.03 -22.82 7.43
CA TYR A 329 -5.01 -21.77 7.52
C TYR A 329 -5.48 -20.55 6.74
N SER A 330 -5.62 -19.42 7.42
CA SER A 330 -5.95 -18.12 6.84
C SER A 330 -4.76 -17.63 6.00
N CYS A 331 -4.98 -16.97 4.86
CA CYS A 331 -3.84 -16.38 4.14
C CYS A 331 -3.13 -15.30 4.96
N LEU A 332 -3.87 -14.54 5.77
CA LEU A 332 -3.30 -13.56 6.69
C LEU A 332 -2.39 -14.23 7.70
N GLU A 333 -2.85 -15.31 8.34
CA GLU A 333 -2.03 -16.09 9.26
C GLU A 333 -0.75 -16.61 8.60
N ILE A 334 -0.81 -17.16 7.38
CA ILE A 334 0.39 -17.64 6.67
C ILE A 334 1.33 -16.47 6.35
N ASN A 335 0.79 -15.37 5.83
CA ASN A 335 1.56 -14.18 5.45
C ASN A 335 2.23 -13.54 6.66
N LEU A 336 1.50 -13.37 7.76
CA LEU A 336 2.02 -12.82 9.02
C LEU A 336 3.02 -13.74 9.68
N TYR A 337 2.82 -15.06 9.65
CA TYR A 337 3.80 -16.02 10.19
C TYR A 337 5.13 -15.92 9.44
N LEU A 338 5.09 -15.96 8.10
CA LEU A 338 6.30 -15.83 7.28
C LEU A 338 6.99 -14.48 7.51
N LEU A 339 6.22 -13.39 7.50
CA LEU A 339 6.74 -12.04 7.68
C LEU A 339 7.35 -11.83 9.08
N SER A 340 6.70 -12.35 10.12
CA SER A 340 7.21 -12.29 11.50
C SER A 340 8.57 -12.97 11.61
N LEU A 341 8.73 -14.17 11.02
CA LEU A 341 10.01 -14.86 10.99
C LEU A 341 11.07 -14.10 10.18
N MET A 342 10.70 -13.48 9.05
CA MET A 342 11.62 -12.69 8.25
C MET A 342 12.12 -11.45 9.00
N ILE A 343 11.24 -10.76 9.72
CA ILE A 343 11.60 -9.61 10.56
C ILE A 343 12.48 -10.09 11.72
N TYR A 344 12.10 -11.16 12.41
CA TYR A 344 12.90 -11.72 13.50
C TYR A 344 14.29 -12.14 13.03
N ALA A 345 14.39 -12.79 11.87
CA ALA A 345 15.66 -13.17 11.27
C ALA A 345 16.60 -11.96 11.05
N LYS A 346 16.03 -10.80 10.68
CA LYS A 346 16.77 -9.58 10.40
C LYS A 346 17.16 -8.82 11.67
N GLU A 347 16.23 -8.63 12.59
CA GLU A 347 16.41 -7.77 13.77
C GLU A 347 17.22 -8.44 14.90
N ASP A 348 17.37 -9.77 14.84
CA ASP A 348 18.14 -10.58 15.79
C ASP A 348 19.32 -11.32 15.15
N ASP A 349 19.75 -10.92 13.94
CA ASP A 349 20.89 -11.50 13.22
C ASP A 349 20.80 -13.03 12.99
N LYS A 350 19.58 -13.57 12.92
CA LYS A 350 19.29 -15.01 12.72
C LYS A 350 19.04 -15.40 11.25
N ILE A 351 19.43 -14.57 10.28
CA ILE A 351 19.20 -14.80 8.84
C ILE A 351 19.65 -16.20 8.40
N SER A 352 20.87 -16.61 8.78
CA SER A 352 21.42 -17.92 8.39
C SER A 352 20.67 -19.10 9.02
N GLU A 353 20.23 -18.96 10.27
CA GLU A 353 19.51 -19.98 11.03
C GLU A 353 18.09 -20.18 10.50
N LEU A 354 17.37 -19.08 10.23
CA LEU A 354 15.98 -19.12 9.82
C LEU A 354 15.79 -19.28 8.31
N LYS A 355 16.83 -19.06 7.50
CA LYS A 355 16.82 -19.27 6.05
C LYS A 355 16.17 -20.61 5.62
N PRO A 356 16.57 -21.79 6.12
CA PRO A 356 15.96 -23.06 5.70
C PRO A 356 14.47 -23.11 6.03
N ILE A 357 14.07 -22.65 7.22
CA ILE A 357 12.66 -22.66 7.68
C ILE A 357 11.81 -21.75 6.77
N ILE A 358 12.24 -20.50 6.57
CA ILE A 358 11.57 -19.52 5.72
C ILE A 358 11.44 -20.06 4.28
N SER A 359 12.52 -20.63 3.73
CA SER A 359 12.55 -21.20 2.38
C SER A 359 11.56 -22.37 2.23
N ASN A 360 11.50 -23.23 3.22
CA ASN A 360 10.64 -24.41 3.22
C ASN A 360 9.16 -24.06 3.35
N ILE A 361 8.81 -23.14 4.25
CA ILE A 361 7.44 -22.60 4.39
C ILE A 361 7.00 -21.94 3.09
N TYR A 362 7.86 -21.08 2.54
CA TYR A 362 7.58 -20.38 1.29
C TYR A 362 7.30 -21.38 0.15
N ARG A 363 8.20 -22.34 -0.06
CA ARG A 363 8.04 -23.37 -1.10
C ARG A 363 6.78 -24.21 -0.87
N LYS A 364 6.53 -24.65 0.36
CA LYS A 364 5.36 -25.48 0.67
C LYS A 364 4.07 -24.70 0.45
N LEU A 365 3.92 -23.50 1.01
CA LEU A 365 2.63 -22.81 1.03
C LEU A 365 2.39 -21.92 -0.20
N TYR A 366 3.39 -21.14 -0.63
CA TYR A 366 3.24 -20.16 -1.71
C TYR A 366 3.38 -20.80 -3.10
N VAL A 367 4.34 -21.72 -3.24
CA VAL A 367 4.68 -22.33 -4.54
C VAL A 367 3.85 -23.59 -4.79
N ASN A 368 3.82 -24.52 -3.83
CA ASN A 368 3.31 -25.88 -4.10
C ASN A 368 1.82 -26.09 -3.78
N ASN A 369 1.18 -25.23 -2.97
CA ASN A 369 -0.16 -25.48 -2.43
C ASN A 369 -1.20 -24.41 -2.76
N ASN A 370 -0.98 -23.63 -3.82
CA ASN A 370 -1.95 -22.68 -4.39
C ASN A 370 -2.52 -21.68 -3.38
N LEU A 371 -1.68 -21.18 -2.47
CA LEU A 371 -2.03 -20.02 -1.63
C LEU A 371 -2.37 -18.79 -2.50
N LEU A 372 -1.69 -18.68 -3.64
CA LEU A 372 -1.95 -17.70 -4.68
C LEU A 372 -2.72 -18.35 -5.82
N THR A 373 -3.62 -17.57 -6.41
CA THR A 373 -4.43 -17.95 -7.58
C THR A 373 -3.64 -17.91 -8.88
N SER A 374 -2.67 -17.00 -8.95
CA SER A 374 -1.65 -16.91 -10.01
C SER A 374 -0.49 -16.03 -9.51
N TRP A 375 0.58 -15.98 -10.30
CA TRP A 375 1.76 -15.16 -10.08
C TRP A 375 1.96 -14.19 -11.24
N PRO A 376 2.33 -12.92 -10.99
CA PRO A 376 2.71 -11.99 -12.06
C PRO A 376 3.81 -12.59 -12.95
N GLU A 377 3.84 -12.21 -14.22
CA GLU A 377 4.98 -12.56 -15.09
C GLU A 377 6.24 -11.86 -14.62
N ALA A 378 7.41 -12.49 -14.78
CA ALA A 378 8.66 -11.81 -14.49
C ALA A 378 8.91 -10.73 -15.55
N PRO A 379 9.58 -9.61 -15.22
CA PRO A 379 9.96 -8.62 -16.22
C PRO A 379 10.82 -9.26 -17.32
N THR A 380 10.51 -8.93 -18.57
CA THR A 380 11.25 -9.34 -19.77
C THR A 380 12.64 -8.71 -19.82
N LEU A 381 13.50 -9.19 -20.72
CA LEU A 381 14.87 -8.67 -20.88
C LEU A 381 14.91 -7.21 -21.37
N ASP A 382 13.82 -6.71 -21.95
CA ASP A 382 13.72 -5.33 -22.42
C ASP A 382 13.20 -4.38 -21.33
N GLU A 383 12.77 -4.91 -20.19
CA GLU A 383 12.23 -4.13 -19.08
C GLU A 383 13.32 -3.77 -18.07
N VAL A 384 13.48 -2.47 -17.81
CA VAL A 384 14.48 -1.92 -16.90
C VAL A 384 14.43 -2.49 -15.49
N GLU A 385 13.26 -2.93 -15.04
CA GLU A 385 13.07 -3.54 -13.71
C GLU A 385 13.81 -4.88 -13.57
N ARG A 386 14.13 -5.54 -14.70
CA ARG A 386 14.94 -6.76 -14.71
C ARG A 386 16.39 -6.51 -14.30
N TYR A 387 16.79 -5.25 -14.15
CA TYR A 387 18.16 -4.82 -13.92
C TYR A 387 18.26 -3.91 -12.70
N LYS A 388 19.23 -4.20 -11.83
CA LYS A 388 19.66 -3.28 -10.78
C LYS A 388 20.00 -1.92 -11.37
N ASN A 389 19.83 -0.89 -10.57
CA ASN A 389 19.99 0.49 -10.96
C ASN A 389 19.16 0.90 -12.17
N LEU A 390 18.21 0.10 -12.70
CA LEU A 390 17.47 0.37 -13.93
C LEU A 390 18.39 0.61 -15.15
N SER A 391 19.48 -0.15 -15.28
CA SER A 391 20.58 0.16 -16.22
C SER A 391 20.48 -0.54 -17.59
N LEU A 392 19.67 -1.61 -17.72
CA LEU A 392 19.65 -2.54 -18.87
C LEU A 392 21.01 -3.21 -19.16
N LYS A 393 21.99 -3.12 -18.26
CA LYS A 393 23.29 -3.75 -18.44
C LYS A 393 23.25 -5.19 -17.93
N SER A 394 23.84 -6.11 -18.69
CA SER A 394 23.93 -7.52 -18.30
C SER A 394 24.55 -7.77 -16.92
N GLU A 395 25.49 -6.93 -16.48
CA GLU A 395 26.12 -7.01 -15.14
C GLU A 395 25.14 -6.73 -13.98
N ASP A 396 24.08 -5.96 -14.24
CA ASP A 396 23.05 -5.60 -13.28
C ASP A 396 21.81 -6.52 -13.35
N MET A 397 21.80 -7.50 -14.25
CA MET A 397 20.63 -8.35 -14.51
C MET A 397 20.29 -9.24 -13.31
N LEU A 398 19.01 -9.28 -12.96
CA LEU A 398 18.46 -10.17 -11.94
C LEU A 398 17.96 -11.48 -12.55
N ASP A 399 18.15 -12.59 -11.84
CA ASP A 399 17.58 -13.89 -12.19
C ASP A 399 16.04 -13.87 -12.06
N GLU A 400 15.33 -14.71 -12.83
CA GLU A 400 13.85 -14.81 -12.74
C GLU A 400 13.37 -15.19 -11.34
N THR A 401 14.19 -15.93 -10.59
CA THR A 401 13.91 -16.35 -9.21
C THR A 401 13.82 -15.16 -8.24
N TYR A 402 14.18 -13.95 -8.63
CA TYR A 402 13.89 -12.74 -7.85
C TYR A 402 12.44 -12.29 -8.00
N PHE A 403 11.74 -12.69 -9.07
CA PHE A 403 10.37 -12.24 -9.37
C PHE A 403 9.33 -13.33 -9.16
N ARG A 404 9.65 -14.58 -9.53
CA ARG A 404 8.76 -15.74 -9.37
C ARG A 404 9.51 -17.05 -9.50
N MET A 405 8.91 -18.14 -9.02
CA MET A 405 9.37 -19.49 -9.34
C MET A 405 8.94 -19.93 -10.76
N PRO A 406 9.73 -20.79 -11.43
CA PRO A 406 9.37 -21.38 -12.71
C PRO A 406 8.06 -22.19 -12.67
N ASN A 407 7.37 -22.28 -13.81
CA ASN A 407 6.17 -23.10 -14.02
C ASN A 407 4.97 -22.78 -13.12
N LEU A 408 4.99 -21.65 -12.42
CA LEU A 408 3.82 -21.15 -11.70
C LEU A 408 2.77 -20.64 -12.69
N PRO A 409 1.46 -20.76 -12.39
CA PRO A 409 0.44 -20.21 -13.25
C PRO A 409 0.46 -18.68 -13.19
N SER A 410 0.41 -18.02 -14.34
CA SER A 410 0.25 -16.58 -14.48
C SER A 410 -1.17 -16.18 -14.86
N PRO A 411 -1.55 -14.90 -14.69
CA PRO A 411 -2.82 -14.38 -15.18
C PRO A 411 -3.10 -14.70 -16.65
N GLU A 412 -2.07 -14.65 -17.51
CA GLU A 412 -2.20 -15.00 -18.92
C GLU A 412 -2.49 -16.49 -19.12
N SER A 413 -1.87 -17.35 -18.30
CA SER A 413 -2.01 -18.81 -18.42
C SER A 413 -3.35 -19.36 -17.92
N ASN A 414 -3.96 -18.75 -16.89
CA ASN A 414 -5.15 -19.31 -16.22
C ASN A 414 -6.32 -18.33 -16.07
N GLY A 415 -6.17 -17.08 -16.51
CA GLY A 415 -7.21 -16.05 -16.44
C GLY A 415 -7.51 -15.54 -15.02
N LEU A 416 -6.72 -15.92 -14.00
CA LEU A 416 -6.93 -15.46 -12.62
C LEU A 416 -5.93 -14.35 -12.27
N ALA A 417 -6.40 -13.30 -11.62
CA ALA A 417 -5.53 -12.25 -11.08
C ALA A 417 -4.65 -12.76 -9.94
N PRO A 418 -3.45 -12.19 -9.72
CA PRO A 418 -2.54 -12.66 -8.68
C PRO A 418 -3.05 -12.22 -7.30
N VAL A 419 -3.90 -13.04 -6.68
CA VAL A 419 -4.47 -12.76 -5.35
C VAL A 419 -4.38 -13.97 -4.44
N PHE A 420 -4.30 -13.71 -3.14
CA PHE A 420 -4.35 -14.74 -2.11
C PHE A 420 -5.77 -15.32 -2.00
N VAL A 421 -5.85 -16.66 -1.94
CA VAL A 421 -7.08 -17.35 -1.57
C VAL A 421 -7.39 -17.13 -0.09
N LYS A 422 -8.66 -17.12 0.30
CA LYS A 422 -9.05 -16.80 1.68
C LYS A 422 -8.39 -17.72 2.72
N ASN A 423 -8.39 -19.02 2.45
CA ASN A 423 -7.84 -20.05 3.33
C ASN A 423 -7.35 -21.26 2.53
N LEU A 424 -6.35 -21.95 3.07
CA LEU A 424 -5.99 -23.32 2.72
C LEU A 424 -6.59 -24.30 3.74
N SER A 425 -6.97 -25.50 3.29
CA SER A 425 -7.43 -26.58 4.16
C SER A 425 -6.42 -27.71 4.16
N TYR A 426 -5.83 -27.99 5.32
CA TYR A 426 -4.80 -28.99 5.52
C TYR A 426 -5.38 -30.27 6.11
N SER A 427 -5.19 -31.41 5.44
CA SER A 427 -5.58 -32.72 5.95
C SER A 427 -4.40 -33.40 6.62
N ARG A 428 -4.46 -33.59 7.96
CA ARG A 428 -3.39 -34.28 8.70
C ARG A 428 -3.22 -35.74 8.28
N LYS A 429 -4.31 -36.40 7.86
CA LYS A 429 -4.29 -37.80 7.42
C LYS A 429 -3.61 -37.96 6.06
N LYS A 430 -3.81 -37.01 5.15
CA LYS A 430 -3.31 -37.08 3.76
C LYS A 430 -2.02 -36.28 3.54
N ASP A 431 -1.61 -35.48 4.53
CA ASP A 431 -0.51 -34.50 4.44
C ASP A 431 -0.57 -33.65 3.16
N CYS A 432 -1.77 -33.14 2.86
CA CYS A 432 -2.02 -32.35 1.66
C CYS A 432 -2.87 -31.12 1.98
N PHE A 433 -2.61 -30.03 1.25
CA PHE A 433 -3.49 -28.87 1.26
C PHE A 433 -4.47 -28.93 0.10
N THR A 434 -5.61 -28.28 0.31
CA THR A 434 -6.63 -28.04 -0.71
C THR A 434 -7.13 -26.61 -0.60
N VAL A 435 -7.59 -26.05 -1.71
CA VAL A 435 -8.24 -24.73 -1.75
C VAL A 435 -9.75 -24.95 -1.81
N PRO A 436 -10.52 -24.62 -0.76
CA PRO A 436 -11.96 -24.89 -0.75
C PRO A 436 -12.75 -24.04 -1.76
N LYS A 437 -12.34 -22.77 -1.94
CA LYS A 437 -12.98 -21.82 -2.86
C LYS A 437 -11.99 -20.73 -3.25
N VAL A 438 -11.93 -20.45 -4.55
CA VAL A 438 -11.22 -19.28 -5.09
C VAL A 438 -12.14 -18.06 -5.00
N SER A 439 -11.69 -17.04 -4.28
CA SER A 439 -12.38 -15.75 -4.18
C SER A 439 -11.40 -14.69 -3.72
N PHE A 440 -11.50 -13.50 -4.29
CA PHE A 440 -10.82 -12.31 -3.80
C PHE A 440 -11.55 -11.77 -2.56
N ASP A 441 -10.79 -11.59 -1.48
CA ASP A 441 -11.21 -10.90 -0.26
C ASP A 441 -10.33 -9.66 -0.11
N SER A 442 -10.92 -8.48 -0.31
CA SER A 442 -10.14 -7.25 -0.46
C SER A 442 -9.37 -6.89 0.80
N ASN A 443 -9.96 -7.08 1.97
CA ASN A 443 -9.33 -6.76 3.24
C ASN A 443 -8.08 -7.63 3.45
N LYS A 444 -8.21 -8.96 3.31
CA LYS A 444 -7.08 -9.88 3.50
C LYS A 444 -5.94 -9.62 2.51
N ASN A 445 -6.27 -9.34 1.26
CA ASN A 445 -5.28 -9.10 0.22
C ASN A 445 -4.60 -7.75 0.40
N MET A 446 -5.35 -6.65 0.55
CA MET A 446 -4.76 -5.32 0.73
C MET A 446 -3.93 -5.24 2.01
N PHE A 447 -4.36 -5.88 3.10
CA PHE A 447 -3.58 -5.95 4.33
C PHE A 447 -2.26 -6.70 4.11
N SER A 448 -2.30 -7.88 3.49
CA SER A 448 -1.08 -8.65 3.18
C SER A 448 -0.12 -7.89 2.28
N PHE A 449 -0.63 -7.30 1.20
CA PHE A 449 0.20 -6.54 0.26
C PHE A 449 0.79 -5.29 0.89
N LEU A 450 0.02 -4.55 1.71
CA LEU A 450 0.56 -3.41 2.43
C LEU A 450 1.73 -3.84 3.31
N LEU A 451 1.58 -4.92 4.09
CA LEU A 451 2.65 -5.35 4.99
C LEU A 451 3.91 -5.78 4.22
N PHE A 452 3.77 -6.56 3.15
CA PHE A 452 4.92 -6.91 2.32
C PHE A 452 5.57 -5.70 1.68
N ILE A 453 4.79 -4.75 1.16
CA ILE A 453 5.34 -3.51 0.60
C ILE A 453 6.06 -2.73 1.70
N TYR A 454 5.37 -2.40 2.79
CA TYR A 454 5.89 -1.56 3.87
C TYR A 454 7.17 -2.11 4.52
N PHE A 455 7.20 -3.42 4.83
CA PHE A 455 8.33 -4.02 5.53
C PHE A 455 9.50 -4.42 4.62
N LEU A 456 9.25 -4.68 3.33
CA LEU A 456 10.30 -5.14 2.41
C LEU A 456 10.85 -4.01 1.53
N LYS A 457 10.11 -2.92 1.29
CA LYS A 457 10.49 -1.84 0.35
C LYS A 457 11.92 -1.36 0.53
N ASP A 458 12.32 -0.98 1.75
CA ASP A 458 13.64 -0.40 2.00
C ASP A 458 14.79 -1.40 1.65
N ASP A 459 14.60 -2.70 1.89
CA ASP A 459 15.59 -3.73 1.53
C ASP A 459 15.65 -3.94 0.01
N ILE A 460 14.51 -3.85 -0.67
CA ILE A 460 14.41 -3.99 -2.13
C ILE A 460 15.02 -2.78 -2.82
N GLU A 461 14.75 -1.56 -2.34
CA GLU A 461 15.39 -0.35 -2.86
C GLU A 461 16.92 -0.43 -2.75
N LYS A 462 17.43 -0.93 -1.62
CA LYS A 462 18.86 -1.16 -1.43
C LYS A 462 19.41 -2.21 -2.40
N GLU A 463 18.71 -3.33 -2.61
CA GLU A 463 19.14 -4.38 -3.54
C GLU A 463 19.11 -3.90 -5.00
N MET A 464 18.15 -3.04 -5.34
CA MET A 464 18.05 -2.38 -6.64
C MET A 464 19.04 -1.22 -6.83
N GLY A 465 19.85 -0.89 -5.83
CA GLY A 465 20.84 0.19 -5.90
C GLY A 465 20.23 1.59 -5.87
N PHE A 466 18.99 1.73 -5.39
CA PHE A 466 18.34 3.03 -5.24
C PHE A 466 18.93 3.74 -4.01
N ASN A 467 19.98 4.53 -4.23
CA ASN A 467 20.55 5.35 -3.18
C ASN A 467 19.54 6.44 -2.79
N LYS A 468 18.99 6.35 -1.57
CA LYS A 468 18.38 7.50 -0.91
C LYS A 468 19.54 8.42 -0.51
N ILE A 469 19.77 9.51 -1.27
CA ILE A 469 20.44 10.67 -0.69
C ILE A 469 19.55 11.05 0.48
N LYS A 470 20.01 10.78 1.71
CA LYS A 470 19.36 11.30 2.91
C LYS A 470 19.46 12.82 2.81
N THR A 471 18.43 13.47 2.30
CA THR A 471 18.20 14.89 2.59
C THR A 471 17.89 14.95 4.07
N ASN A 472 18.93 15.02 4.90
CA ASN A 472 18.79 15.57 6.23
C ASN A 472 18.31 17.00 6.02
N ILE A 473 17.00 17.22 6.21
CA ILE A 473 16.47 18.56 6.44
C ILE A 473 16.92 18.92 7.85
N THR A 474 18.20 19.28 7.99
CA THR A 474 18.65 20.11 9.09
C THR A 474 18.36 21.53 8.66
N ASP A 475 17.26 22.07 9.14
CA ASP A 475 17.01 23.49 9.14
C ASP A 475 18.24 24.21 9.72
N CYS A 476 18.77 25.16 8.95
CA CYS A 476 19.73 26.13 9.44
C CYS A 476 19.13 26.87 10.64
N ARG A 477 19.51 26.47 11.85
CA ARG A 477 19.44 27.34 13.01
C ARG A 477 20.84 27.85 13.29
N THR A 478 21.06 29.11 12.90
CA THR A 478 22.00 30.00 13.56
C THR A 478 21.71 29.99 15.06
N THR A 479 22.58 29.35 15.83
CA THR A 479 22.82 29.69 17.23
C THR A 479 24.33 29.78 17.40
N THR A 480 24.78 31.03 17.47
CA THR A 480 26.02 31.42 18.13
C THR A 480 26.09 30.77 19.49
N ASP A 481 27.07 29.90 19.71
CA ASP A 481 27.56 29.64 21.07
C ASP A 481 29.09 29.65 21.03
N ILE A 482 29.58 30.62 21.79
CA ILE A 482 30.96 30.91 22.13
C ILE A 482 31.48 29.77 23.01
N ASN A 483 32.66 29.26 22.72
CA ASN A 483 33.68 28.97 23.73
C ASN A 483 35.03 28.78 23.04
N GLU A 484 35.85 29.82 23.15
CA GLU A 484 37.29 29.79 22.92
C GLU A 484 37.95 29.08 24.10
N ASP A 485 38.70 28.00 23.82
CA ASP A 485 39.84 27.61 24.64
C ASP A 485 41.12 27.85 23.82
N GLU A 486 41.93 28.76 24.37
CA GLU A 486 43.40 28.77 24.40
C GLU A 486 44.23 29.02 23.10
N ILE A 487 44.64 30.29 22.99
CA ILE A 487 46.03 30.77 23.16
C ILE A 487 47.06 30.53 22.02
N ILE A 488 47.38 31.68 21.39
CA ILE A 488 48.72 32.24 21.07
C ILE A 488 49.55 31.64 19.90
N ASN A 489 49.66 32.40 18.81
CA ASN A 489 50.89 33.11 18.34
C ASN A 489 50.64 33.75 16.96
N SER A 490 50.65 35.09 16.85
CA SER A 490 51.75 35.93 16.33
C SER A 490 52.11 35.63 14.85
N ALA A 491 52.24 36.56 13.91
CA ALA A 491 52.30 38.01 13.91
C ALA A 491 52.08 38.53 12.46
N GLU A 492 52.08 39.86 12.37
CA GLU A 492 52.43 40.70 11.21
C GLU A 492 51.32 41.24 10.29
N LEU A 493 51.09 42.54 10.54
CA LEU A 493 50.52 43.56 9.69
C LEU A 493 51.22 43.65 8.34
N ASN A 494 50.48 44.06 7.31
CA ASN A 494 50.84 45.23 6.51
C ASN A 494 49.58 45.84 5.89
N ASP A 495 49.35 47.11 6.21
CA ASP A 495 48.45 48.01 5.48
C ASP A 495 48.92 48.20 4.04
N ILE A 496 48.00 48.49 3.11
CA ILE A 496 48.02 49.67 2.24
C ILE A 496 46.78 49.70 1.31
N GLU A 497 46.05 50.79 1.49
CA GLU A 497 45.34 51.67 0.55
C GLU A 497 44.02 51.30 -0.15
N ILE A 498 43.19 52.35 -0.08
CA ILE A 498 41.84 52.59 -0.55
C ILE A 498 41.90 53.08 -2.00
N GLU A 499 41.01 52.59 -2.86
CA GLU A 499 40.46 53.43 -3.93
C GLU A 499 38.94 53.27 -4.05
N ASN A 500 38.26 54.40 -3.83
CA ASN A 500 36.83 54.62 -4.01
C ASN A 500 36.47 54.66 -5.50
N ILE A 501 35.41 53.96 -5.93
CA ILE A 501 34.46 54.52 -6.91
C ILE A 501 33.03 54.15 -6.51
N ASN A 502 32.34 55.15 -5.96
CA ASN A 502 30.87 55.25 -5.94
C ASN A 502 30.43 55.89 -7.26
N ILE A 503 29.44 55.31 -7.96
CA ILE A 503 28.40 56.11 -8.64
C ILE A 503 27.04 55.43 -8.44
N SER A 504 26.11 56.27 -8.01
CA SER A 504 24.76 56.02 -7.51
C SER A 504 23.67 56.28 -8.57
N THR A 505 22.46 55.76 -8.29
CA THR A 505 21.12 56.37 -8.55
C THR A 505 20.67 56.55 -10.02
N ASN A 506 19.39 56.51 -10.43
CA ASN A 506 18.10 56.55 -9.73
C ASN A 506 16.94 56.11 -10.66
N LEU A 507 15.79 55.82 -10.06
CA LEU A 507 14.46 55.64 -10.65
C LEU A 507 13.86 56.94 -11.25
N ASN A 508 13.09 56.87 -12.35
CA ASN A 508 11.62 57.08 -12.39
C ASN A 508 11.01 57.53 -13.75
N SER A 509 9.81 56.97 -14.00
CA SER A 509 8.61 57.52 -14.67
C SER A 509 8.59 57.83 -16.18
N SER A 510 7.60 57.25 -16.89
CA SER A 510 6.40 57.96 -17.37
C SER A 510 5.59 57.17 -18.42
N VAL A 511 4.26 57.28 -18.34
CA VAL A 511 3.21 56.83 -19.29
C VAL A 511 2.90 57.98 -20.26
N PRO A 512 2.48 57.72 -21.53
CA PRO A 512 1.13 58.15 -21.95
C PRO A 512 0.42 57.25 -22.99
N ASP A 513 -0.88 57.07 -22.73
CA ASP A 513 -2.08 57.08 -23.58
C ASP A 513 -2.21 56.48 -25.01
N SER A 514 -3.39 55.86 -25.17
CA SER A 514 -4.05 55.27 -26.35
C SER A 514 -4.47 56.25 -27.47
N PRO A 515 -5.02 55.74 -28.59
CA PRO A 515 -6.47 55.96 -28.80
C PRO A 515 -7.26 54.75 -29.36
N LYS A 516 -8.57 54.77 -29.08
CA LYS A 516 -9.66 53.93 -29.60
C LYS A 516 -10.07 54.31 -31.03
N LEU A 517 -10.62 53.35 -31.79
CA LEU A 517 -11.80 53.61 -32.63
C LEU A 517 -12.69 52.35 -32.74
N THR A 518 -14.00 52.59 -32.67
CA THR A 518 -15.15 51.67 -32.66
C THR A 518 -15.88 51.64 -34.02
N THR A 519 -16.94 50.81 -34.09
CA THR A 519 -18.06 50.66 -35.07
C THR A 519 -17.94 49.41 -35.98
N ASP A 520 -18.96 48.61 -36.26
CA ASP A 520 -20.32 48.43 -35.72
C ASP A 520 -20.94 47.12 -36.26
N LEU A 521 -21.88 46.57 -35.49
CA LEU A 521 -23.13 45.86 -35.85
C LEU A 521 -23.20 44.84 -37.02
N ASN A 522 -23.66 43.62 -36.70
CA ASN A 522 -25.00 43.15 -37.14
C ASN A 522 -25.53 41.93 -36.38
N LYS A 523 -26.80 42.03 -35.97
CA LYS A 523 -27.70 41.01 -35.38
C LYS A 523 -28.58 40.39 -36.47
N THR A 524 -28.96 39.11 -36.30
CA THR A 524 -30.28 38.53 -36.67
C THR A 524 -30.30 37.06 -36.19
N THR A 525 -30.94 36.68 -35.07
CA THR A 525 -32.34 36.18 -34.90
C THR A 525 -32.92 35.31 -36.02
N SER A 526 -33.19 34.03 -35.70
CA SER A 526 -34.44 33.29 -36.02
C SER A 526 -34.46 32.01 -35.15
N THR A 527 -35.32 31.91 -34.12
CA THR A 527 -36.72 31.42 -34.09
C THR A 527 -36.93 29.96 -34.51
N LEU A 528 -37.46 29.23 -33.53
CA LEU A 528 -38.16 27.95 -33.60
C LEU A 528 -39.15 27.87 -34.76
N ASP A 529 -39.27 26.67 -35.35
CA ASP A 529 -40.54 26.22 -35.91
C ASP A 529 -40.80 24.75 -35.56
N ILE A 530 -41.94 24.54 -34.91
CA ILE A 530 -42.61 23.27 -34.63
C ILE A 530 -43.76 23.17 -35.63
N LYS A 531 -43.84 22.07 -36.39
CA LYS A 531 -45.08 21.49 -36.98
C LYS A 531 -44.76 20.07 -37.47
N SER A 532 -45.12 19.02 -36.72
CA SER A 532 -46.42 18.32 -36.75
C SER A 532 -46.68 17.46 -38.00
N LYS A 533 -46.65 16.14 -37.82
CA LYS A 533 -47.57 15.13 -38.41
C LYS A 533 -47.34 13.81 -37.64
N LYS A 534 -48.18 13.45 -36.66
CA LYS A 534 -49.41 12.64 -36.79
C LYS A 534 -49.22 11.38 -37.66
N SER A 535 -49.14 10.20 -37.02
CA SER A 535 -50.14 9.12 -37.18
C SER A 535 -49.86 7.92 -36.25
N SER A 536 -50.92 7.47 -35.56
CA SER A 536 -51.26 6.11 -35.06
C SER A 536 -50.20 5.36 -34.23
N LYS A 537 -50.33 5.13 -32.91
CA LYS A 537 -51.39 4.36 -32.21
C LYS A 537 -51.80 3.09 -32.97
N ASP A 538 -51.31 1.93 -32.53
CA ASP A 538 -52.23 0.84 -32.21
C ASP A 538 -51.70 -0.06 -31.09
N LYS A 539 -52.65 -0.43 -30.23
CA LYS A 539 -52.52 -1.28 -29.06
C LYS A 539 -52.84 -2.72 -29.43
N SER A 540 -52.22 -3.62 -28.67
CA SER A 540 -52.80 -4.84 -28.07
C SER A 540 -53.33 -5.99 -28.94
N SER A 541 -52.82 -7.17 -28.57
CA SER A 541 -53.53 -8.44 -28.30
C SER A 541 -54.11 -9.26 -29.45
N ASN A 542 -53.55 -10.46 -29.66
CA ASN A 542 -54.25 -11.76 -29.57
C ASN A 542 -53.18 -12.89 -29.63
N LYS A 543 -53.05 -13.75 -28.61
CA LYS A 543 -53.81 -14.99 -28.30
C LYS A 543 -53.48 -16.18 -29.22
N LYS A 544 -52.92 -17.22 -28.57
CA LYS A 544 -53.05 -18.67 -28.79
C LYS A 544 -52.62 -19.28 -30.14
N SER A 545 -51.58 -20.12 -30.06
CA SER A 545 -51.68 -21.58 -30.16
C SER A 545 -50.47 -22.21 -29.47
#